data_AF-A0A522CA85-F1
#
_entry.id   AF-A0A522CA85-F1
#
_cell.length_a   1.000
_cell.length_b   1.000
_cell.length_c   1.000
_cell.angle_alpha   90.00
_cell.angle_beta   90.00
_cell.angle_gamma   90.00
#
_symmetry.space_group_name_H-M   'P 1'
#
loop_
_entity.id
_entity.type
_entity.pdbx_description
1 polymer ?
#
loop_
_entity_poly.entity_id
_entity_poly.type
_entity_poly.pdbx_seq_one_letter_code
_entity_poly.pdbx_strand_id
1 'polypeptide(L)'
;MTHSAATRDAATRQRHIQEEQDQHDRAAAQGAGAAPGAEDASAVQAGARAHPRDLPAQHLAKPGREADLQLQPQFQAPQYEGSRKLQDKVALITGADSGIGRAVAVLYAREGADVAIAYLDEHEDAQETARWVEKEGRRALLLPGDVKDPAFCRDAVARTVEAFGKLDVLVNNAAFQEHAADIGDLTEERFDETLRTNVYGYFHMAKAAVPHLKEGASIINTGSVTGLRGSPQLLDYSTTKGAIHAFTKALAQNLVDKGIRVNAVAPGPVWTPLNPADSPAEAVKDFGKKTQMKRAAQPEELSPAYVFLAAPVCSGYITGIVLPVTGSVGES
;
A
#
# COMPACT_ATOMS: atom_id res chain seq x y z
N MET A 1 -51.32 -24.16 4.60
CA MET A 1 -50.55 -25.42 4.71
C MET A 1 -49.60 -25.63 3.51
N THR A 2 -48.78 -24.63 3.16
CA THR A 2 -47.89 -24.69 1.96
C THR A 2 -46.41 -24.46 2.29
N HIS A 3 -46.08 -23.92 3.48
CA HIS A 3 -44.69 -23.80 3.95
C HIS A 3 -44.04 -25.12 4.38
N SER A 4 -44.82 -26.15 4.70
CA SER A 4 -44.28 -27.41 5.28
C SER A 4 -43.67 -28.38 4.25
N ALA A 5 -44.04 -28.28 2.97
CA ALA A 5 -43.52 -29.14 1.91
C ALA A 5 -42.18 -28.60 1.36
N ALA A 6 -42.08 -27.28 1.13
CA ALA A 6 -40.85 -26.64 0.67
C ALA A 6 -39.69 -26.75 1.68
N THR A 7 -39.98 -26.63 2.98
CA THR A 7 -38.97 -26.82 4.04
C THR A 7 -38.51 -28.28 4.14
N ARG A 8 -39.40 -29.25 3.91
CA ARG A 8 -39.04 -30.68 3.88
C ARG A 8 -38.18 -31.03 2.66
N ASP A 9 -38.45 -30.41 1.52
CA ASP A 9 -37.66 -30.56 0.29
C ASP A 9 -36.24 -29.99 0.43
N ALA A 10 -36.11 -28.80 1.02
CA ALA A 10 -34.81 -28.19 1.32
C ALA A 10 -33.99 -29.04 2.30
N ALA A 11 -34.61 -29.56 3.35
CA ALA A 11 -33.93 -30.39 4.36
C ALA A 11 -33.42 -31.72 3.77
N THR A 12 -34.17 -32.33 2.84
CA THR A 12 -33.74 -33.55 2.14
C THR A 12 -32.56 -33.28 1.22
N ARG A 13 -32.60 -32.16 0.49
CA ARG A 13 -31.50 -31.74 -0.39
C ARG A 13 -30.21 -31.44 0.37
N GLN A 14 -30.32 -30.78 1.53
CA GLN A 14 -29.17 -30.50 2.39
C GLN A 14 -28.56 -31.78 3.00
N ARG A 15 -29.39 -32.75 3.41
CA ARG A 15 -28.91 -34.04 3.90
C ARG A 15 -28.19 -34.85 2.83
N HIS A 16 -28.70 -34.84 1.59
CA HIS A 16 -28.03 -35.49 0.48
C HIS A 16 -26.65 -34.89 0.20
N ILE A 17 -26.54 -33.55 0.16
CA ILE A 17 -25.26 -32.85 0.00
C ILE A 17 -24.29 -33.22 1.14
N GLN A 18 -24.78 -33.31 2.37
CA GLN A 18 -23.98 -33.72 3.53
C GLN A 18 -23.51 -35.18 3.43
N GLU A 19 -24.39 -36.10 3.01
CA GLU A 19 -24.04 -37.51 2.83
C GLU A 19 -23.00 -37.72 1.72
N GLU A 20 -23.09 -36.95 0.63
CA GLU A 20 -22.08 -36.95 -0.44
C GLU A 20 -20.72 -36.44 0.05
N GLN A 21 -20.71 -35.33 0.81
CA GLN A 21 -19.48 -34.80 1.39
C GLN A 21 -18.86 -35.75 2.43
N ASP A 22 -19.68 -36.34 3.31
CA ASP A 22 -19.24 -37.31 4.30
C ASP A 22 -18.61 -38.56 3.65
N GLN A 23 -19.11 -38.98 2.48
CA GLN A 23 -18.52 -40.07 1.70
C GLN A 23 -17.15 -39.68 1.13
N HIS A 24 -17.03 -38.48 0.57
CA HIS A 24 -15.76 -37.94 0.07
C HIS A 24 -14.71 -37.80 1.18
N ASP A 25 -15.09 -37.28 2.34
CA ASP A 25 -14.18 -37.08 3.48
C ASP A 25 -13.69 -38.43 4.04
N ARG A 26 -14.57 -39.44 4.13
CA ARG A 26 -14.18 -40.80 4.53
C ARG A 26 -13.24 -41.45 3.52
N ALA A 27 -13.47 -41.25 2.21
CA ALA A 27 -12.60 -41.76 1.16
C ALA A 27 -11.22 -41.08 1.19
N ALA A 28 -11.17 -39.76 1.39
CA ALA A 28 -9.92 -39.00 1.53
C ALA A 28 -9.12 -39.42 2.78
N ALA A 29 -9.80 -39.64 3.92
CA ALA A 29 -9.17 -40.12 5.14
C ALA A 29 -8.62 -41.56 5.01
N GLN A 30 -9.27 -42.41 4.22
CA GLN A 30 -8.79 -43.78 3.92
C GLN A 30 -7.67 -43.80 2.87
N GLY A 31 -7.55 -42.77 2.03
CA GLY A 31 -6.50 -42.58 1.04
C GLY A 31 -5.27 -41.80 1.54
N ALA A 32 -5.23 -41.40 2.81
CA ALA A 32 -4.14 -40.61 3.40
C ALA A 32 -2.86 -41.44 3.69
N GLY A 33 -2.37 -42.16 2.69
CA GLY A 33 -0.98 -42.59 2.61
C GLY A 33 -0.23 -41.61 1.72
N ALA A 34 0.59 -40.75 2.33
CA ALA A 34 1.47 -39.75 1.70
C ALA A 34 0.83 -38.96 0.54
N ALA A 35 0.37 -37.74 0.83
CA ALA A 35 0.07 -36.76 -0.21
C ALA A 35 1.26 -36.71 -1.20
N PRO A 36 1.02 -36.86 -2.52
CA PRO A 36 2.08 -36.69 -3.50
C PRO A 36 2.70 -35.31 -3.28
N GLY A 37 4.04 -35.29 -3.33
CA GLY A 37 4.86 -34.16 -2.93
C GLY A 37 4.35 -32.86 -3.53
N ALA A 38 4.51 -31.78 -2.76
CA ALA A 38 4.40 -30.42 -3.24
C ALA A 38 5.43 -30.20 -4.35
N GLU A 39 5.10 -30.64 -5.57
CA GLU A 39 5.77 -30.26 -6.79
C GLU A 39 5.59 -28.74 -6.92
N ASP A 40 6.68 -28.03 -6.68
CA ASP A 40 7.01 -26.70 -7.18
C ASP A 40 5.81 -25.81 -7.54
N ALA A 41 5.00 -25.46 -6.55
CA ALA A 41 3.82 -24.65 -6.79
C ALA A 41 4.26 -23.20 -7.05
N SER A 42 4.52 -22.92 -8.33
CA SER A 42 5.03 -21.68 -8.89
C SER A 42 4.29 -20.42 -8.40
N ALA A 43 4.99 -19.29 -8.37
CA ALA A 43 4.44 -18.00 -7.94
C ALA A 43 3.13 -17.64 -8.67
N VAL A 44 2.09 -17.32 -7.90
CA VAL A 44 0.74 -17.08 -8.40
C VAL A 44 0.69 -15.77 -9.20
N GLN A 45 0.14 -15.84 -10.40
CA GLN A 45 -0.11 -14.69 -11.28
C GLN A 45 -1.61 -14.52 -11.43
N ALA A 46 -2.18 -13.54 -10.71
CA ALA A 46 -3.63 -13.27 -10.73
C ALA A 46 -4.00 -12.05 -11.59
N GLY A 47 -3.01 -11.28 -12.04
CA GLY A 47 -3.19 -10.13 -12.93
C GLY A 47 -3.00 -10.48 -14.41
N ALA A 48 -3.37 -9.56 -15.29
CA ALA A 48 -3.21 -9.72 -16.72
C ALA A 48 -1.75 -9.52 -17.21
N ARG A 49 -0.86 -8.98 -16.36
CA ARG A 49 0.59 -8.86 -16.61
C ARG A 49 1.33 -9.86 -15.74
N ALA A 50 2.34 -10.51 -16.31
CA ALA A 50 3.24 -11.36 -15.54
C ALA A 50 4.21 -10.50 -14.71
N HIS A 51 4.35 -10.84 -13.44
CA HIS A 51 5.25 -10.19 -12.50
C HIS A 51 6.48 -11.06 -12.21
N PRO A 52 7.62 -10.44 -11.86
CA PRO A 52 8.83 -11.16 -11.47
C PRO A 52 8.56 -12.17 -10.35
N ARG A 53 9.10 -13.38 -10.52
CA ARG A 53 9.01 -14.45 -9.52
C ARG A 53 10.22 -14.42 -8.58
N ASP A 54 11.37 -14.12 -9.16
CA ASP A 54 12.65 -14.06 -8.47
C ASP A 54 13.16 -12.63 -8.43
N LEU A 55 13.85 -12.30 -7.34
CA LEU A 55 14.46 -11.00 -7.11
C LEU A 55 15.99 -11.16 -7.08
N PRO A 56 16.75 -10.16 -7.59
CA PRO A 56 18.20 -10.20 -7.53
C PRO A 56 18.69 -10.08 -6.08
N ALA A 57 19.83 -10.72 -5.76
CA ALA A 57 20.56 -10.39 -4.55
C ALA A 57 21.27 -9.05 -4.75
N GLN A 58 20.85 -8.05 -4.00
CA GLN A 58 21.45 -6.71 -4.03
C GLN A 58 21.19 -5.98 -2.71
N HIS A 59 22.05 -5.03 -2.39
CA HIS A 59 21.91 -4.14 -1.24
C HIS A 59 22.23 -2.70 -1.67
N LEU A 60 21.49 -1.72 -1.15
CA LEU A 60 21.62 -0.30 -1.51
C LEU A 60 21.88 0.56 -0.26
N ALA A 61 22.43 1.76 -0.44
CA ALA A 61 22.45 2.78 0.62
C ALA A 61 21.06 3.39 0.82
N LYS A 62 20.80 4.00 1.99
CA LYS A 62 19.56 4.73 2.26
C LYS A 62 19.69 6.25 1.99
N PRO A 63 18.61 6.91 1.53
CA PRO A 63 17.42 6.28 0.98
C PRO A 63 17.76 5.56 -0.34
N GLY A 64 17.10 4.44 -0.60
CA GLY A 64 17.37 3.62 -1.78
C GLY A 64 16.88 4.31 -3.05
N ARG A 65 17.72 4.36 -4.08
CA ARG A 65 17.33 4.87 -5.41
C ARG A 65 16.76 3.74 -6.27
N GLU A 66 15.63 3.98 -6.92
CA GLU A 66 15.01 3.02 -7.84
C GLU A 66 15.83 2.80 -9.10
N ALA A 67 16.48 3.87 -9.59
CA ALA A 67 17.41 3.79 -10.72
C ALA A 67 18.56 2.78 -10.51
N ASP A 68 18.97 2.54 -9.25
CA ASP A 68 20.08 1.64 -8.91
C ASP A 68 19.65 0.15 -8.79
N LEU A 69 18.35 -0.16 -8.89
CA LEU A 69 17.86 -1.54 -8.82
C LEU A 69 18.19 -2.33 -10.10
N GLN A 70 18.80 -3.52 -9.95
CA GLN A 70 19.05 -4.41 -11.10
C GLN A 70 17.75 -4.86 -11.77
N LEU A 71 16.71 -5.10 -10.97
CA LEU A 71 15.35 -5.37 -11.44
C LEU A 71 14.49 -4.14 -11.19
N GLN A 72 14.16 -3.43 -12.25
CA GLN A 72 13.32 -2.24 -12.18
C GLN A 72 11.89 -2.59 -11.75
N PRO A 73 11.33 -1.94 -10.70
CA PRO A 73 9.96 -2.15 -10.28
C PRO A 73 8.96 -1.83 -11.39
N GLN A 74 7.90 -2.64 -11.47
CA GLN A 74 6.81 -2.39 -12.41
C GLN A 74 5.81 -1.42 -11.76
N PHE A 75 5.80 -0.17 -12.21
CA PHE A 75 4.93 0.90 -11.67
C PHE A 75 3.92 1.47 -12.69
N GLN A 76 4.06 1.15 -13.98
CA GLN A 76 3.34 1.82 -15.07
C GLN A 76 1.90 1.30 -15.25
N ALA A 77 1.59 0.08 -14.81
CA ALA A 77 0.30 -0.59 -14.99
C ALA A 77 -0.26 -0.47 -16.43
N PRO A 78 0.43 -0.96 -17.47
CA PRO A 78 0.06 -0.69 -18.87
C PRO A 78 -1.34 -1.20 -19.27
N GLN A 79 -1.92 -2.13 -18.51
CA GLN A 79 -3.27 -2.67 -18.72
C GLN A 79 -4.36 -1.92 -17.93
N TYR A 80 -3.99 -0.93 -17.11
CA TYR A 80 -4.94 -0.08 -16.41
C TYR A 80 -5.38 1.08 -17.31
N GLU A 81 -6.65 1.08 -17.70
CA GLU A 81 -7.26 2.15 -18.48
C GLU A 81 -7.89 3.21 -17.56
N GLY A 82 -7.45 4.46 -17.69
CA GLY A 82 -8.00 5.59 -16.93
C GLY A 82 -9.47 5.82 -17.27
N SER A 83 -10.28 6.13 -16.25
CA SER A 83 -11.73 6.36 -16.39
C SER A 83 -12.19 7.68 -15.78
N ARG A 84 -11.24 8.62 -15.61
CA ARG A 84 -11.47 9.97 -15.10
C ARG A 84 -12.02 10.00 -13.67
N LYS A 85 -11.69 9.00 -12.86
CA LYS A 85 -12.16 8.89 -11.46
C LYS A 85 -11.63 10.01 -10.57
N LEU A 86 -10.50 10.60 -10.94
CA LEU A 86 -9.83 11.69 -10.25
C LEU A 86 -9.70 12.93 -11.15
N GLN A 87 -10.62 13.08 -12.10
CA GLN A 87 -10.60 14.20 -13.05
C GLN A 87 -10.51 15.53 -12.30
N ASP A 88 -9.50 16.32 -12.68
CA ASP A 88 -9.20 17.63 -12.15
C ASP A 88 -8.94 17.66 -10.63
N LYS A 89 -8.67 16.52 -10.01
CA LYS A 89 -8.25 16.46 -8.60
C LYS A 89 -6.79 16.88 -8.45
N VAL A 90 -6.43 17.33 -7.26
CA VAL A 90 -5.04 17.60 -6.89
C VAL A 90 -4.62 16.67 -5.76
N ALA A 91 -3.53 15.94 -5.97
CA ALA A 91 -2.96 15.04 -4.97
C ALA A 91 -1.58 15.51 -4.49
N LEU A 92 -1.31 15.39 -3.20
CA LEU A 92 0.02 15.49 -2.61
C LEU A 92 0.40 14.13 -2.05
N ILE A 93 1.51 13.57 -2.52
CA ILE A 93 1.97 12.22 -2.17
C ILE A 93 3.40 12.32 -1.61
N THR A 94 3.62 11.84 -0.38
CA THR A 94 4.97 11.77 0.21
C THR A 94 5.67 10.46 -0.12
N GLY A 95 6.99 10.48 -0.36
CA GLY A 95 7.74 9.32 -0.85
C GLY A 95 7.23 8.86 -2.22
N ALA A 96 6.95 9.80 -3.12
CA ALA A 96 6.38 9.56 -4.44
C ALA A 96 7.43 9.49 -5.57
N ASP A 97 8.69 9.74 -5.25
CA ASP A 97 9.83 9.56 -6.13
C ASP A 97 9.97 8.12 -6.62
N SER A 98 9.59 7.12 -5.81
CA SER A 98 9.82 5.71 -6.10
C SER A 98 8.73 4.77 -5.57
N GLY A 99 8.84 3.49 -5.89
CA GLY A 99 8.04 2.40 -5.35
C GLY A 99 6.54 2.60 -5.47
N ILE A 100 5.83 2.32 -4.37
CA ILE A 100 4.36 2.46 -4.30
C ILE A 100 3.94 3.90 -4.61
N GLY A 101 4.64 4.90 -4.06
CA GLY A 101 4.30 6.31 -4.26
C GLY A 101 4.39 6.73 -5.73
N ARG A 102 5.43 6.28 -6.45
CA ARG A 102 5.57 6.46 -7.91
C ARG A 102 4.39 5.84 -8.66
N ALA A 103 4.05 4.58 -8.39
CA ALA A 103 2.93 3.92 -9.05
C ALA A 103 1.58 4.62 -8.79
N VAL A 104 1.38 5.13 -7.57
CA VAL A 104 0.20 5.92 -7.21
C VAL A 104 0.17 7.24 -7.96
N ALA A 105 1.28 7.97 -8.02
CA ALA A 105 1.38 9.23 -8.76
C ALA A 105 1.01 9.04 -10.25
N VAL A 106 1.56 8.01 -10.89
CA VAL A 106 1.27 7.70 -12.30
C VAL A 106 -0.20 7.34 -12.52
N LEU A 107 -0.81 6.48 -11.67
CA LEU A 107 -2.23 6.14 -11.83
C LEU A 107 -3.16 7.31 -11.50
N TYR A 108 -2.80 8.17 -10.55
CA TYR A 108 -3.58 9.38 -10.26
C TYR A 108 -3.58 10.32 -11.46
N ALA A 109 -2.42 10.51 -12.09
CA ALA A 109 -2.30 11.28 -13.32
C ALA A 109 -3.15 10.68 -14.45
N ARG A 110 -3.09 9.36 -14.65
CA ARG A 110 -3.92 8.65 -15.64
C ARG A 110 -5.43 8.76 -15.37
N GLU A 111 -5.82 8.90 -14.11
CA GLU A 111 -7.20 9.16 -13.71
C GLU A 111 -7.60 10.65 -13.74
N GLY A 112 -6.68 11.52 -14.15
CA GLY A 112 -6.93 12.94 -14.43
C GLY A 112 -6.49 13.92 -13.35
N ALA A 113 -5.70 13.50 -12.36
CA ALA A 113 -5.25 14.35 -11.26
C ALA A 113 -3.90 15.02 -11.52
N ASP A 114 -3.73 16.27 -11.11
CA ASP A 114 -2.40 16.87 -10.95
C ASP A 114 -1.76 16.37 -9.65
N VAL A 115 -0.43 16.19 -9.66
CA VAL A 115 0.29 15.50 -8.58
C VAL A 115 1.48 16.31 -8.08
N ALA A 116 1.49 16.60 -6.78
CA ALA A 116 2.67 17.05 -6.05
C ALA A 116 3.39 15.83 -5.45
N ILE A 117 4.69 15.74 -5.76
CA ILE A 117 5.59 14.64 -5.43
C ILE A 117 6.54 15.16 -4.36
N ALA A 118 6.28 14.81 -3.10
CA ALA A 118 7.18 15.08 -1.98
C ALA A 118 8.12 13.89 -1.76
N TYR A 119 9.41 14.15 -1.58
CA TYR A 119 10.48 13.16 -1.49
C TYR A 119 11.68 13.75 -0.74
N LEU A 120 12.67 12.95 -0.36
CA LEU A 120 13.78 13.43 0.47
C LEU A 120 14.86 14.11 -0.38
N ASP A 121 15.65 13.33 -1.13
CA ASP A 121 16.79 13.80 -1.93
C ASP A 121 17.03 13.00 -3.22
N GLU A 122 16.15 12.06 -3.56
CA GLU A 122 16.20 11.17 -4.72
C GLU A 122 15.76 11.90 -6.01
N HIS A 123 16.42 13.01 -6.32
CA HIS A 123 16.01 13.94 -7.38
C HIS A 123 15.84 13.28 -8.76
N GLU A 124 16.69 12.32 -9.11
CA GLU A 124 16.58 11.58 -10.38
C GLU A 124 15.30 10.74 -10.45
N ASP A 125 15.00 10.02 -9.37
CA ASP A 125 13.79 9.21 -9.26
C ASP A 125 12.52 10.07 -9.24
N ALA A 126 12.57 11.21 -8.54
CA ALA A 126 11.48 12.16 -8.51
C ALA A 126 11.22 12.79 -9.89
N GLN A 127 12.27 13.14 -10.63
CA GLN A 127 12.17 13.62 -12.01
C GLN A 127 11.56 12.56 -12.91
N GLU A 128 11.92 11.28 -12.75
CA GLU A 128 11.31 10.19 -13.51
C GLU A 128 9.81 10.07 -13.24
N THR A 129 9.39 10.09 -11.96
CA THR A 129 7.96 10.11 -11.63
C THR A 129 7.25 11.30 -12.27
N ALA A 130 7.83 12.51 -12.21
CA ALA A 130 7.25 13.69 -12.83
C ALA A 130 7.07 13.52 -14.35
N ARG A 131 8.07 12.97 -15.05
CA ARG A 131 7.96 12.68 -16.50
C ARG A 131 6.78 11.74 -16.80
N TRP A 132 6.56 10.73 -15.98
CA TRP A 132 5.42 9.82 -16.18
C TRP A 132 4.07 10.47 -15.87
N VAL A 133 3.98 11.31 -14.84
CA VAL A 133 2.78 12.13 -14.56
C VAL A 133 2.46 13.05 -15.74
N GLU A 134 3.48 13.72 -16.28
CA GLU A 134 3.35 14.63 -17.43
C GLU A 134 2.97 13.88 -18.72
N LYS A 135 3.47 12.66 -18.90
CA LYS A 135 3.12 11.79 -20.03
C LYS A 135 1.64 11.40 -20.04
N GLU A 136 1.01 11.31 -18.88
CA GLU A 136 -0.45 11.11 -18.75
C GLU A 136 -1.24 12.42 -18.97
N GLY A 137 -0.56 13.53 -19.29
CA GLY A 137 -1.16 14.83 -19.61
C GLY A 137 -1.51 15.69 -18.38
N ARG A 138 -0.96 15.36 -17.21
CA ARG A 138 -1.21 16.09 -15.96
C ARG A 138 0.02 16.83 -15.47
N ARG A 139 -0.15 17.77 -14.53
CA ARG A 139 0.96 18.57 -14.00
C ARG A 139 1.63 17.86 -12.83
N ALA A 140 2.96 17.90 -12.81
CA ALA A 140 3.79 17.43 -11.70
C ALA A 140 4.42 18.61 -10.94
N LEU A 141 4.50 18.53 -9.61
CA LEU A 141 5.24 19.47 -8.77
C LEU A 141 6.22 18.71 -7.88
N LEU A 142 7.51 19.02 -7.99
CA LEU A 142 8.56 18.40 -7.17
C LEU A 142 8.81 19.17 -5.87
N LEU A 143 8.76 18.48 -4.74
CA LEU A 143 8.89 19.05 -3.40
C LEU A 143 9.92 18.25 -2.57
N PRO A 144 11.23 18.48 -2.77
CA PRO A 144 12.26 17.84 -1.95
C PRO A 144 12.24 18.39 -0.51
N GLY A 145 12.33 17.51 0.47
CA GLY A 145 12.47 17.85 1.88
C GLY A 145 12.02 16.75 2.83
N ASP A 146 12.29 16.96 4.11
CA ASP A 146 12.12 15.94 5.16
C ASP A 146 10.78 16.10 5.87
N VAL A 147 9.93 15.06 5.80
CA VAL A 147 8.62 15.04 6.45
C VAL A 147 8.69 15.12 7.98
N LYS A 148 9.87 14.84 8.58
CA LYS A 148 10.11 15.05 10.01
C LYS A 148 10.04 16.53 10.39
N ASP A 149 10.32 17.44 9.46
CA ASP A 149 10.25 18.87 9.70
C ASP A 149 8.82 19.41 9.50
N PRO A 150 8.15 19.88 10.56
CA PRO A 150 6.82 20.47 10.42
C PRO A 150 6.81 21.75 9.57
N ALA A 151 7.94 22.46 9.41
CA ALA A 151 8.02 23.61 8.52
C ALA A 151 7.98 23.19 7.05
N PHE A 152 8.76 22.18 6.65
CA PHE A 152 8.65 21.55 5.34
C PHE A 152 7.22 21.07 5.04
N CYS A 153 6.58 20.34 5.96
CA CYS A 153 5.21 19.85 5.75
C CYS A 153 4.20 20.98 5.48
N ARG A 154 4.35 22.14 6.16
CA ARG A 154 3.52 23.33 5.88
C ARG A 154 3.83 23.94 4.51
N ASP A 155 5.12 24.06 4.18
CA ASP A 155 5.57 24.61 2.90
C ASP A 155 5.10 23.73 1.71
N ALA A 156 5.26 22.41 1.81
CA ALA A 156 4.85 21.46 0.78
C ALA A 156 3.35 21.57 0.46
N VAL A 157 2.50 21.65 1.49
CA VAL A 157 1.05 21.87 1.31
C VAL A 157 0.78 23.25 0.71
N ALA A 158 1.41 24.31 1.22
CA ALA A 158 1.21 25.67 0.72
C ALA A 158 1.58 25.78 -0.77
N ARG A 159 2.74 25.27 -1.16
CA ARG A 159 3.21 25.26 -2.57
C ARG A 159 2.33 24.40 -3.47
N THR A 160 1.80 23.29 -2.96
CA THR A 160 0.82 22.48 -3.71
C THR A 160 -0.44 23.28 -4.01
N VAL A 161 -0.99 23.96 -3.00
CA VAL A 161 -2.19 24.80 -3.16
C VAL A 161 -1.91 26.01 -4.04
N GLU A 162 -0.72 26.62 -3.94
CA GLU A 162 -0.30 27.72 -4.80
C GLU A 162 -0.21 27.30 -6.28
N ALA A 163 0.47 26.19 -6.57
CA ALA A 163 0.69 25.71 -7.93
C ALA A 163 -0.59 25.22 -8.61
N PHE A 164 -1.48 24.57 -7.85
CA PHE A 164 -2.63 23.85 -8.41
C PHE A 164 -3.99 24.45 -8.02
N GLY A 165 -4.02 25.43 -7.13
CA GLY A 165 -5.21 26.17 -6.68
C GLY A 165 -6.04 25.46 -5.60
N LYS A 166 -5.72 24.19 -5.26
CA LYS A 166 -6.44 23.38 -4.27
C LYS A 166 -5.62 22.15 -3.85
N LEU A 167 -6.13 21.44 -2.86
CA LEU A 167 -5.69 20.10 -2.48
C LEU A 167 -6.95 19.23 -2.25
N ASP A 168 -7.05 18.10 -2.93
CA ASP A 168 -8.18 17.17 -2.81
C ASP A 168 -7.78 15.84 -2.14
N VAL A 169 -6.55 15.39 -2.36
CA VAL A 169 -6.07 14.10 -1.86
C VAL A 169 -4.71 14.27 -1.20
N LEU A 170 -4.57 13.81 0.05
CA LEU A 170 -3.27 13.64 0.70
C LEU A 170 -2.97 12.14 0.79
N VAL A 171 -1.81 11.73 0.30
CA VAL A 171 -1.28 10.39 0.50
C VAL A 171 -0.01 10.47 1.35
N ASN A 172 -0.12 10.05 2.61
CA ASN A 172 1.06 9.88 3.46
C ASN A 172 1.65 8.50 3.19
N ASN A 173 2.80 8.45 2.53
CA ASN A 173 3.42 7.21 2.10
C ASN A 173 4.92 7.09 2.46
N ALA A 174 5.65 8.21 2.58
CA ALA A 174 7.05 8.22 3.01
C ALA A 174 7.28 7.38 4.27
N ALA A 175 8.38 6.64 4.33
CA ALA A 175 8.71 5.82 5.49
C ALA A 175 10.21 5.56 5.60
N PHE A 176 10.67 5.41 6.83
CA PHE A 176 11.96 4.82 7.18
C PHE A 176 11.72 3.43 7.78
N GLN A 177 12.57 2.47 7.42
CA GLN A 177 12.63 1.16 8.05
C GLN A 177 14.08 0.65 8.02
N GLU A 178 14.46 -0.10 9.04
CA GLU A 178 15.71 -0.85 9.12
C GLU A 178 15.43 -2.16 9.86
N HIS A 179 16.05 -3.29 9.49
CA HIS A 179 15.94 -4.56 10.24
C HIS A 179 16.85 -4.57 11.48
N ALA A 180 16.38 -5.17 12.57
CA ALA A 180 17.17 -5.45 13.78
C ALA A 180 16.95 -6.91 14.17
N ALA A 181 18.02 -7.63 14.54
CA ALA A 181 17.89 -9.05 14.89
C ALA A 181 17.41 -9.22 16.34
N ASP A 182 17.84 -8.33 17.23
CA ASP A 182 17.47 -8.28 18.63
C ASP A 182 16.98 -6.88 19.04
N ILE A 183 16.18 -6.78 20.11
CA ILE A 183 15.73 -5.49 20.63
C ILE A 183 16.90 -4.64 21.15
N GLY A 184 17.98 -5.25 21.61
CA GLY A 184 19.21 -4.56 22.03
C GLY A 184 19.97 -3.89 20.88
N ASP A 185 19.71 -4.26 19.62
CA ASP A 185 20.29 -3.59 18.44
C ASP A 185 19.58 -2.27 18.11
N LEU A 186 18.43 -2.02 18.73
CA LEU A 186 17.59 -0.87 18.47
C LEU A 186 17.96 0.28 19.41
N THR A 187 18.82 1.19 18.94
CA THR A 187 19.16 2.39 19.70
C THR A 187 17.98 3.35 19.77
N GLU A 188 17.99 4.21 20.78
CA GLU A 188 17.00 5.26 20.96
C GLU A 188 16.95 6.22 19.77
N GLU A 189 18.09 6.54 19.16
CA GLU A 189 18.15 7.41 17.97
C GLU A 189 17.47 6.76 16.78
N ARG A 190 17.69 5.46 16.55
CA ARG A 190 17.02 4.74 15.47
C ARG A 190 15.51 4.64 15.72
N PHE A 191 15.11 4.36 16.96
CA PHE A 191 13.70 4.33 17.33
C PHE A 191 13.03 5.69 17.09
N ASP A 192 13.67 6.78 17.52
CA ASP A 192 13.20 8.15 17.30
C ASP A 192 13.13 8.50 15.80
N GLU A 193 14.15 8.13 15.02
CA GLU A 193 14.18 8.34 13.56
C GLU A 193 12.99 7.67 12.86
N THR A 194 12.72 6.39 13.17
CA THR A 194 11.59 5.65 12.63
C THR A 194 10.25 6.30 13.01
N LEU A 195 10.09 6.72 14.28
CA LEU A 195 8.86 7.36 14.76
C LEU A 195 8.65 8.75 14.15
N ARG A 196 9.69 9.58 14.07
CA ARG A 196 9.62 10.91 13.50
C ARG A 196 9.22 10.86 12.03
N THR A 197 9.82 9.95 11.27
CA THR A 197 9.49 9.82 9.85
C THR A 197 8.07 9.27 9.66
N ASN A 198 7.75 8.14 10.31
CA ASN A 198 6.55 7.37 9.98
C ASN A 198 5.29 7.84 10.72
N VAL A 199 5.42 8.48 11.88
CA VAL A 199 4.28 8.92 12.70
C VAL A 199 4.19 10.44 12.73
N TYR A 200 5.28 11.13 13.11
CA TYR A 200 5.25 12.59 13.17
C TYR A 200 5.08 13.20 11.78
N GLY A 201 5.73 12.65 10.75
CA GLY A 201 5.55 13.09 9.37
C GLY A 201 4.09 13.02 8.91
N TYR A 202 3.38 11.93 9.22
CA TYR A 202 1.98 11.74 8.84
C TYR A 202 1.08 12.72 9.61
N PHE A 203 1.37 12.94 10.89
CA PHE A 203 0.69 13.94 11.70
C PHE A 203 0.91 15.37 11.17
N HIS A 204 2.15 15.74 10.84
CA HIS A 204 2.50 17.07 10.34
C HIS A 204 1.85 17.36 8.99
N MET A 205 1.92 16.42 8.05
CA MET A 205 1.27 16.54 6.74
C MET A 205 -0.25 16.63 6.86
N ALA A 206 -0.89 15.75 7.66
CA ALA A 206 -2.33 15.83 7.88
C ALA A 206 -2.74 17.16 8.52
N LYS A 207 -2.02 17.60 9.55
CA LYS A 207 -2.28 18.89 10.23
C LYS A 207 -2.15 20.08 9.28
N ALA A 208 -1.17 20.07 8.39
CA ALA A 208 -0.98 21.11 7.39
C ALA A 208 -2.04 21.06 6.28
N ALA A 209 -2.44 19.87 5.83
CA ALA A 209 -3.37 19.69 4.71
C ALA A 209 -4.83 19.96 5.07
N VAL A 210 -5.31 19.52 6.24
CA VAL A 210 -6.73 19.57 6.63
C VAL A 210 -7.39 20.95 6.45
N PRO A 211 -6.75 22.10 6.74
CA PRO A 211 -7.33 23.41 6.45
C PRO A 211 -7.66 23.69 4.97
N HIS A 212 -7.02 22.97 4.03
CA HIS A 212 -7.19 23.11 2.59
C HIS A 212 -8.09 22.04 1.97
N LEU A 213 -8.38 20.96 2.71
CA LEU A 213 -9.27 19.89 2.28
C LEU A 213 -10.74 20.29 2.46
N LYS A 214 -11.55 20.01 1.45
CA LYS A 214 -13.00 20.29 1.44
C LYS A 214 -13.81 19.00 1.47
N GLU A 215 -15.14 19.13 1.60
CA GLU A 215 -16.07 18.00 1.46
C GLU A 215 -15.77 17.20 0.18
N GLY A 216 -15.70 15.86 0.32
CA GLY A 216 -15.32 14.94 -0.75
C GLY A 216 -13.82 14.69 -0.89
N ALA A 217 -12.97 15.36 -0.11
CA ALA A 217 -11.53 15.08 -0.07
C ALA A 217 -11.19 13.73 0.60
N SER A 218 -9.96 13.28 0.39
CA SER A 218 -9.47 12.02 0.96
C SER A 218 -8.06 12.13 1.52
N ILE A 219 -7.82 11.49 2.66
CA ILE A 219 -6.49 11.22 3.20
C ILE A 219 -6.27 9.70 3.15
N ILE A 220 -5.17 9.27 2.58
CA ILE A 220 -4.79 7.86 2.51
C ILE A 220 -3.41 7.68 3.15
N ASN A 221 -3.32 6.79 4.13
CA ASN A 221 -2.07 6.50 4.81
C ASN A 221 -1.53 5.13 4.39
N THR A 222 -0.25 5.03 4.06
CA THR A 222 0.41 3.75 3.78
C THR A 222 0.79 3.07 5.10
N GLY A 223 -0.05 2.12 5.52
CA GLY A 223 0.23 1.20 6.62
C GLY A 223 1.18 0.08 6.20
N SER A 224 1.04 -1.09 6.81
CA SER A 224 1.75 -2.32 6.43
C SER A 224 1.07 -3.53 7.07
N VAL A 225 1.22 -4.72 6.49
CA VAL A 225 0.89 -6.00 7.15
C VAL A 225 1.63 -6.17 8.48
N THR A 226 2.81 -5.58 8.64
CA THR A 226 3.57 -5.59 9.91
C THR A 226 2.86 -4.80 11.01
N GLY A 227 2.06 -3.79 10.67
CA GLY A 227 1.20 -3.09 11.63
C GLY A 227 0.01 -3.94 12.10
N LEU A 228 -0.40 -4.95 11.30
CA LEU A 228 -1.48 -5.88 11.66
C LEU A 228 -0.97 -7.06 12.50
N ARG A 229 0.28 -7.51 12.25
CA ARG A 229 0.79 -8.79 12.77
C ARG A 229 2.02 -8.67 13.67
N GLY A 230 2.67 -7.52 13.66
CA GLY A 230 4.05 -7.40 14.11
C GLY A 230 5.04 -8.06 13.15
N SER A 231 6.31 -7.80 13.41
CA SER A 231 7.44 -8.52 12.82
C SER A 231 8.57 -8.53 13.86
N PRO A 232 9.16 -9.70 14.17
CA PRO A 232 10.20 -9.79 15.18
C PRO A 232 11.47 -9.00 14.82
N GLN A 233 11.71 -8.75 13.53
CA GLN A 233 12.92 -8.05 13.06
C GLN A 233 12.69 -6.56 12.74
N LEU A 234 11.46 -6.08 12.91
CA LEU A 234 11.04 -4.72 12.54
C LEU A 234 10.19 -4.14 13.67
N LEU A 235 10.73 -4.10 14.90
CA LEU A 235 9.96 -3.73 16.09
C LEU A 235 9.48 -2.28 16.03
N ASP A 236 10.40 -1.33 15.87
CA ASP A 236 10.11 0.10 15.70
C ASP A 236 9.19 0.36 14.51
N TYR A 237 9.50 -0.22 13.35
CA TYR A 237 8.70 -0.07 12.14
C TYR A 237 7.27 -0.62 12.33
N SER A 238 7.12 -1.83 12.87
CA SER A 238 5.80 -2.42 13.15
C SER A 238 5.00 -1.56 14.13
N THR A 239 5.65 -1.02 15.17
CA THR A 239 5.04 -0.07 16.10
C THR A 239 4.51 1.16 15.36
N THR A 240 5.29 1.76 14.46
CA THR A 240 4.82 2.91 13.68
C THR A 240 3.67 2.57 12.73
N LYS A 241 3.68 1.39 12.10
CA LYS A 241 2.60 0.97 11.19
C LYS A 241 1.31 0.68 11.95
N GLY A 242 1.38 0.11 13.15
CA GLY A 242 0.24 0.01 14.07
C GLY A 242 -0.28 1.38 14.50
N ALA A 243 0.63 2.31 14.83
CA ALA A 243 0.26 3.70 15.15
C ALA A 243 -0.43 4.41 13.98
N ILE A 244 0.04 4.22 12.74
CA ILE A 244 -0.60 4.75 11.52
C ILE A 244 -2.03 4.19 11.36
N HIS A 245 -2.25 2.91 11.64
CA HIS A 245 -3.59 2.30 11.58
C HIS A 245 -4.53 2.90 12.61
N ALA A 246 -4.07 3.08 13.85
CA ALA A 246 -4.84 3.74 14.90
C ALA A 246 -5.12 5.21 14.57
N PHE A 247 -4.10 5.95 14.11
CA PHE A 247 -4.19 7.34 13.67
C PHE A 247 -5.22 7.51 12.55
N THR A 248 -5.23 6.61 11.56
CA THR A 248 -6.20 6.59 10.46
C THR A 248 -7.64 6.50 10.98
N LYS A 249 -7.91 5.54 11.88
CA LYS A 249 -9.25 5.33 12.47
C LYS A 249 -9.71 6.52 13.31
N ALA A 250 -8.80 7.11 14.09
CA ALA A 250 -9.10 8.27 14.92
C ALA A 250 -9.33 9.54 14.09
N LEU A 251 -8.48 9.78 13.08
CA LEU A 251 -8.60 10.94 12.20
C LEU A 251 -9.85 10.85 11.31
N ALA A 252 -10.23 9.65 10.88
CA ALA A 252 -11.49 9.43 10.17
C ALA A 252 -12.70 9.90 11.00
N GLN A 253 -12.77 9.51 12.28
CA GLN A 253 -13.83 9.97 13.19
C GLN A 253 -13.78 11.49 13.42
N ASN A 254 -12.58 12.07 13.48
CA ASN A 254 -12.41 13.50 13.68
C ASN A 254 -12.85 14.35 12.48
N LEU A 255 -12.77 13.81 11.25
CA LEU A 255 -13.01 14.55 10.02
C LEU A 255 -14.29 14.14 9.28
N VAL A 256 -15.04 13.14 9.77
CA VAL A 256 -16.25 12.62 9.10
C VAL A 256 -17.31 13.70 8.89
N ASP A 257 -17.55 14.55 9.89
CA ASP A 257 -18.52 15.65 9.81
C ASP A 257 -18.11 16.76 8.84
N LYS A 258 -16.84 16.77 8.40
CA LYS A 258 -16.33 17.66 7.35
C LYS A 258 -16.45 17.03 5.95
N GLY A 259 -16.97 15.81 5.86
CA GLY A 259 -17.04 15.04 4.62
C GLY A 259 -15.68 14.65 4.05
N ILE A 260 -14.65 14.53 4.90
CA ILE A 260 -13.30 14.10 4.51
C ILE A 260 -13.11 12.65 4.92
N ARG A 261 -12.75 11.80 3.97
CA ARG A 261 -12.54 10.36 4.21
C ARG A 261 -11.08 10.09 4.54
N VAL A 262 -10.82 9.27 5.56
CA VAL A 262 -9.46 8.91 5.96
C VAL A 262 -9.34 7.40 6.01
N ASN A 263 -8.49 6.81 5.17
CA ASN A 263 -8.32 5.36 5.07
C ASN A 263 -6.84 5.00 5.03
N ALA A 264 -6.53 3.72 5.20
CA ALA A 264 -5.18 3.21 5.03
C ALA A 264 -5.16 2.05 4.03
N VAL A 265 -4.06 1.93 3.29
CA VAL A 265 -3.69 0.71 2.57
C VAL A 265 -2.61 0.01 3.40
N ALA A 266 -2.72 -1.30 3.60
CA ALA A 266 -1.72 -2.11 4.29
C ALA A 266 -1.07 -3.08 3.29
N PRO A 267 0.06 -2.69 2.67
CA PRO A 267 0.78 -3.57 1.77
C PRO A 267 1.41 -4.76 2.51
N GLY A 268 1.48 -5.89 1.79
CA GLY A 268 2.39 -6.99 2.12
C GLY A 268 3.81 -6.70 1.58
N PRO A 269 4.55 -7.73 1.13
CA PRO A 269 5.85 -7.54 0.52
C PRO A 269 5.71 -6.97 -0.90
N VAL A 270 6.22 -5.76 -1.11
CA VAL A 270 6.20 -5.06 -2.41
C VAL A 270 7.62 -4.73 -2.82
N TRP A 271 8.00 -5.04 -4.05
CA TRP A 271 9.34 -4.76 -4.58
C TRP A 271 9.54 -3.26 -4.79
N THR A 272 10.34 -2.64 -3.92
CA THR A 272 10.63 -1.21 -3.91
C THR A 272 12.10 -0.97 -3.52
N PRO A 273 12.66 0.23 -3.70
CA PRO A 273 14.03 0.52 -3.26
C PRO A 273 14.22 0.38 -1.74
N LEU A 274 13.13 0.47 -0.97
CA LEU A 274 13.13 0.32 0.47
C LEU A 274 13.65 -1.06 0.91
N ASN A 275 13.40 -2.15 0.15
CA ASN A 275 13.77 -3.50 0.59
C ASN A 275 15.27 -3.80 0.43
N PRO A 276 15.90 -3.53 -0.73
CA PRO A 276 17.34 -3.69 -0.87
C PRO A 276 18.17 -2.73 -0.01
N ALA A 277 17.62 -1.56 0.33
CA ALA A 277 18.28 -0.61 1.21
C ALA A 277 18.21 -0.97 2.70
N ASP A 278 17.53 -2.07 3.06
CA ASP A 278 17.15 -2.43 4.43
C ASP A 278 17.57 -3.85 4.82
N SER A 279 17.65 -4.77 3.85
CA SER A 279 18.00 -6.16 4.10
C SER A 279 19.34 -6.54 3.45
N PRO A 280 20.08 -7.51 4.03
CA PRO A 280 21.22 -8.12 3.36
C PRO A 280 20.82 -8.74 2.02
N ALA A 281 21.71 -8.69 1.04
CA ALA A 281 21.43 -9.09 -0.34
C ALA A 281 20.81 -10.50 -0.48
N GLU A 282 21.22 -11.47 0.34
CA GLU A 282 20.66 -12.83 0.27
C GLU A 282 19.21 -12.92 0.78
N ALA A 283 18.83 -12.13 1.78
CA ALA A 283 17.46 -12.09 2.27
C ALA A 283 16.49 -11.47 1.24
N VAL A 284 16.99 -10.57 0.40
CA VAL A 284 16.22 -9.90 -0.66
C VAL A 284 15.71 -10.90 -1.71
N LYS A 285 16.48 -11.95 -2.04
CA LYS A 285 16.08 -12.98 -3.02
C LYS A 285 14.79 -13.71 -2.65
N ASP A 286 14.54 -13.88 -1.35
CA ASP A 286 13.39 -14.62 -0.84
C ASP A 286 12.23 -13.73 -0.42
N PHE A 287 12.37 -12.41 -0.65
CA PHE A 287 11.35 -11.44 -0.30
C PHE A 287 10.02 -11.73 -1.03
N GLY A 288 8.95 -11.92 -0.25
CA GLY A 288 7.62 -12.24 -0.75
C GLY A 288 7.33 -13.71 -1.05
N LYS A 289 8.33 -14.59 -1.08
CA LYS A 289 8.13 -16.03 -1.37
C LYS A 289 7.30 -16.76 -0.31
N LYS A 290 7.22 -16.22 0.91
CA LYS A 290 6.44 -16.79 2.03
C LYS A 290 4.95 -16.41 2.00
N THR A 291 4.53 -15.51 1.10
CA THR A 291 3.10 -15.21 0.92
C THR A 291 2.40 -16.40 0.25
N GLN A 292 1.07 -16.46 0.31
CA GLN A 292 0.33 -17.51 -0.39
C GLN A 292 0.39 -17.34 -1.92
N MET A 293 0.63 -16.11 -2.41
CA MET A 293 0.95 -15.85 -3.82
C MET A 293 2.43 -16.13 -4.18
N LYS A 294 3.29 -16.37 -3.19
CA LYS A 294 4.69 -16.81 -3.32
C LYS A 294 5.58 -15.89 -4.17
N ARG A 295 5.28 -14.59 -4.19
CA ARG A 295 6.11 -13.55 -4.79
C ARG A 295 5.91 -12.22 -4.07
N ALA A 296 6.84 -11.30 -4.26
CA ALA A 296 6.58 -9.90 -3.97
C ALA A 296 5.58 -9.33 -4.99
N ALA A 297 4.71 -8.44 -4.51
CA ALA A 297 3.91 -7.60 -5.38
C ALA A 297 4.81 -6.56 -6.07
N GLN A 298 4.39 -6.10 -7.23
CA GLN A 298 4.95 -4.91 -7.87
C GLN A 298 4.17 -3.66 -7.45
N PRO A 299 4.79 -2.47 -7.44
CA PRO A 299 4.10 -1.23 -7.06
C PRO A 299 2.78 -0.97 -7.79
N GLU A 300 2.69 -1.34 -9.08
CA GLU A 300 1.48 -1.20 -9.88
C GLU A 300 0.29 -2.06 -9.42
N GLU A 301 0.53 -3.09 -8.61
CA GLU A 301 -0.53 -3.92 -8.04
C GLU A 301 -1.17 -3.27 -6.79
N LEU A 302 -0.54 -2.23 -6.25
CA LEU A 302 -1.02 -1.50 -5.08
C LEU A 302 -1.78 -0.23 -5.50
N SER A 303 -1.31 0.46 -6.53
CA SER A 303 -1.86 1.76 -6.92
C SER A 303 -3.36 1.80 -7.24
N PRO A 304 -4.02 0.74 -7.78
CA PRO A 304 -5.48 0.74 -7.94
C PRO A 304 -6.25 0.87 -6.62
N ALA A 305 -5.72 0.35 -5.51
CA ALA A 305 -6.34 0.50 -4.18
C ALA A 305 -6.35 1.97 -3.74
N TYR A 306 -5.30 2.73 -4.07
CA TYR A 306 -5.23 4.16 -3.79
C TYR A 306 -6.19 4.96 -4.66
N VAL A 307 -6.38 4.60 -5.94
CA VAL A 307 -7.40 5.22 -6.80
C VAL A 307 -8.79 4.97 -6.22
N PHE A 308 -9.08 3.72 -5.84
CA PHE A 308 -10.35 3.33 -5.22
C PHE A 308 -10.65 4.17 -3.97
N LEU A 309 -9.67 4.30 -3.06
CA LEU A 309 -9.85 5.07 -1.82
C LEU A 309 -9.90 6.58 -2.04
N ALA A 310 -9.19 7.12 -3.04
CA ALA A 310 -9.22 8.56 -3.32
C ALA A 310 -10.51 9.01 -4.00
N ALA A 311 -11.07 8.18 -4.89
CA ALA A 311 -12.21 8.54 -5.72
C ALA A 311 -13.54 8.44 -4.94
N PRO A 312 -14.28 9.54 -4.73
CA PRO A 312 -15.57 9.50 -4.02
C PRO A 312 -16.62 8.60 -4.69
N VAL A 313 -16.57 8.48 -6.02
CA VAL A 313 -17.47 7.60 -6.79
C VAL A 313 -17.25 6.11 -6.46
N CYS A 314 -16.08 5.74 -5.96
CA CYS A 314 -15.74 4.36 -5.61
C CYS A 314 -15.92 4.06 -4.12
N SER A 315 -15.63 5.03 -3.26
CA SER A 315 -15.47 4.80 -1.82
C SER A 315 -16.14 5.88 -0.96
N GLY A 316 -17.17 6.55 -1.49
CA GLY A 316 -17.90 7.61 -0.79
C GLY A 316 -18.53 7.20 0.55
N TYR A 317 -18.77 5.89 0.75
CA TYR A 317 -19.29 5.33 2.00
C TYR A 317 -18.23 4.55 2.81
N ILE A 318 -16.95 4.85 2.58
CA ILE A 318 -15.82 4.14 3.22
C ILE A 318 -14.87 5.17 3.85
N THR A 319 -14.76 5.12 5.18
CA THR A 319 -13.79 5.89 5.97
C THR A 319 -13.38 5.09 7.21
N GLY A 320 -12.15 5.24 7.66
CA GLY A 320 -11.59 4.59 8.84
C GLY A 320 -11.13 3.14 8.64
N ILE A 321 -11.09 2.64 7.40
CA ILE A 321 -10.65 1.25 7.15
C ILE A 321 -9.13 1.15 6.99
N VAL A 322 -8.62 -0.06 7.23
CA VAL A 322 -7.30 -0.50 6.78
C VAL A 322 -7.54 -1.56 5.71
N LEU A 323 -7.19 -1.27 4.46
CA LEU A 323 -7.38 -2.16 3.31
C LEU A 323 -6.11 -2.99 3.08
N PRO A 324 -6.11 -4.31 3.35
CA PRO A 324 -4.94 -5.14 3.18
C PRO A 324 -4.74 -5.52 1.71
N VAL A 325 -3.52 -5.37 1.19
CA VAL A 325 -3.12 -5.82 -0.15
C VAL A 325 -1.81 -6.59 -0.01
N THR A 326 -1.91 -7.87 0.34
CA THR A 326 -0.78 -8.58 0.98
C THR A 326 -0.28 -9.83 0.26
N GLY A 327 -0.97 -10.29 -0.79
CA GLY A 327 -0.65 -11.56 -1.45
C GLY A 327 -1.01 -12.80 -0.62
N SER A 328 -1.85 -12.61 0.41
CA SER A 328 -2.35 -13.67 1.28
C SER A 328 -3.87 -13.55 1.44
N VAL A 329 -4.51 -14.70 1.60
CA VAL A 329 -5.95 -14.89 1.75
C VAL A 329 -6.39 -14.46 3.15
N GLY A 330 -7.43 -13.62 3.20
CA GLY A 330 -8.22 -13.40 4.41
C GLY A 330 -7.50 -12.67 5.54
N GLU A 331 -6.48 -11.87 5.24
CA GLU A 331 -5.87 -11.00 6.25
C GLU A 331 -6.80 -9.79 6.45
N SER A 332 -7.48 -9.71 7.61
CA SER A 332 -8.26 -8.54 8.05
C SER A 332 -8.24 -8.44 9.56
#